data_AF-A0A1B1AZK2-F1
#
_entry.id   AF-A0A1B1AZK2-F1
#
_cell.length_a   1.000
_cell.length_b   1.000
_cell.length_c   1.000
_cell.angle_alpha   90.00
_cell.angle_beta   90.00
_cell.angle_gamma   90.00
#
_symmetry.space_group_name_H-M   'P 1'
#
loop_
_entity.id
_entity.type
_entity.pdbx_description
1 polymer ?
#
loop_
_entity_poly.entity_id
_entity_poly.type
_entity_poly.pdbx_seq_one_letter_code
_entity_poly.pdbx_strand_id
1 'polypeptide(L)'
;MTEAVLPEVRAAQRRIVSTVRVSGVLNNDGLALWRETRCGEWKATAAEIGQDLQLLEVPYTIVTAFRFPLASSYNKAMRQGDEVRIVRNDLTHLVRWMPSLKESIGDIPEDCPGWAFPCSSPAP
;
A
#
# COMPACT_ATOMS: atom_id res chain seq x y z
N MET A 1 20.03 21.70 12.47
CA MET A 1 20.77 20.45 12.74
C MET A 1 20.06 19.33 12.01
N THR A 2 20.67 18.78 10.98
CA THR A 2 20.12 17.64 10.23
C THR A 2 20.53 16.38 10.99
N GLU A 3 19.61 15.78 11.74
CA GLU A 3 19.85 14.49 12.38
C GLU A 3 20.27 13.48 11.30
N ALA A 4 21.41 12.82 11.50
CA ALA A 4 21.90 11.83 10.56
C ALA A 4 20.96 10.62 10.59
N VAL A 5 20.16 10.46 9.54
CA VAL A 5 19.25 9.31 9.38
C VAL A 5 20.09 8.03 9.35
N LEU A 6 19.76 7.06 10.21
CA LEU A 6 20.45 5.78 10.29
C LEU A 6 20.44 5.06 8.92
N PRO A 7 21.49 4.31 8.56
CA PRO A 7 21.58 3.64 7.27
C PRO A 7 20.39 2.71 6.95
N GLU A 8 19.87 2.03 7.97
CA GLU A 8 18.71 1.14 7.87
C GLU A 8 17.42 1.90 7.55
N VAL A 9 17.20 3.06 8.18
CA VAL A 9 16.05 3.94 7.93
C VAL A 9 16.10 4.47 6.49
N ARG A 10 17.30 4.81 6.01
CA ARG A 10 17.48 5.24 4.62
C ARG A 10 17.26 4.10 3.62
N ALA A 11 17.60 2.87 3.98
CA ALA A 11 17.32 1.69 3.15
C ALA A 11 15.82 1.40 3.10
N ALA A 12 15.13 1.43 4.25
CA ALA A 12 13.68 1.29 4.36
C ALA A 12 12.95 2.37 3.55
N GLN A 13 13.39 3.63 3.65
CA GLN A 13 12.87 4.74 2.84
C GLN A 13 12.93 4.40 1.34
N ARG A 14 14.08 3.95 0.83
CA ARG A 14 14.25 3.64 -0.60
C ARG A 14 13.33 2.49 -1.03
N ARG A 15 13.21 1.45 -0.21
CA ARG A 15 12.31 0.30 -0.49
C ARG A 15 10.85 0.73 -0.52
N ILE A 16 10.40 1.54 0.42
CA ILE A 16 9.03 2.06 0.46
C ILE A 16 8.77 3.00 -0.71
N VAL A 17 9.64 3.96 -1.00
CA VAL A 17 9.47 4.87 -2.15
C VAL A 17 9.35 4.08 -3.46
N SER A 18 10.21 3.07 -3.67
CA SER A 18 10.13 2.19 -4.84
C SER A 18 8.81 1.42 -4.87
N THR A 19 8.42 0.83 -3.74
CA THR A 19 7.19 0.05 -3.58
C THR A 19 5.94 0.87 -3.89
N VAL A 20 5.87 2.11 -3.38
CA VAL A 20 4.76 3.04 -3.61
C VAL A 20 4.69 3.43 -5.08
N ARG A 21 5.82 3.73 -5.71
CA ARG A 21 5.84 4.10 -7.15
C ARG A 21 5.40 2.95 -8.07
N VAL A 22 5.77 1.71 -7.74
CA VAL A 22 5.51 0.55 -8.61
C VAL A 22 4.12 -0.06 -8.37
N SER A 23 3.63 -0.03 -7.12
CA SER A 23 2.45 -0.80 -6.72
C SER A 23 1.46 -0.06 -5.82
N GLY A 24 1.73 1.20 -5.51
CA GLY A 24 0.85 2.06 -4.74
C GLY A 24 -0.39 2.45 -5.52
N VAL A 25 -1.55 2.31 -4.89
CA VAL A 25 -2.82 2.83 -5.38
C VAL A 25 -3.31 3.86 -4.38
N LEU A 26 -3.32 5.12 -4.79
CA LEU A 26 -3.97 6.20 -4.05
C LEU A 26 -5.47 6.17 -4.34
N ASN A 27 -6.27 6.34 -3.30
CA ASN A 27 -7.72 6.36 -3.35
C ASN A 27 -8.24 7.37 -2.32
N ASN A 28 -9.56 7.56 -2.23
CA ASN A 28 -10.10 8.59 -1.34
C ASN A 28 -9.84 8.36 0.15
N ASP A 29 -9.66 7.10 0.57
CA ASP A 29 -9.41 6.74 1.95
C ASP A 29 -7.91 6.62 2.31
N GLY A 30 -7.01 6.62 1.31
CA GLY A 30 -5.57 6.63 1.53
C GLY A 30 -4.74 5.92 0.45
N LEU A 31 -3.65 5.27 0.88
CA LEU A 31 -2.74 4.53 0.02
C LEU A 31 -2.83 3.03 0.30
N ALA A 32 -3.06 2.23 -0.75
CA ALA A 32 -3.06 0.77 -0.69
C ALA A 32 -1.86 0.17 -1.43
N LEU A 33 -1.27 -0.87 -0.84
CA LEU A 33 -0.22 -1.70 -1.42
C LEU A 33 -0.64 -3.16 -1.37
N TRP A 34 -0.98 -3.73 -2.53
CA TRP A 34 -1.43 -5.12 -2.63
C TRP A 34 -0.27 -6.11 -2.76
N ARG A 35 -0.31 -7.21 -2.00
CA ARG A 35 0.61 -8.33 -2.06
C ARG A 35 -0.15 -9.65 -2.07
N GLU A 36 0.10 -10.49 -3.06
CA GLU A 36 -0.46 -11.84 -3.04
C GLU A 36 0.17 -12.67 -1.92
N THR A 37 -0.59 -13.59 -1.32
CA THR A 37 -0.12 -14.47 -0.23
C THR A 37 1.10 -15.33 -0.63
N ARG A 38 1.39 -15.46 -1.94
CA ARG A 38 2.59 -16.12 -2.49
C ARG A 38 3.33 -15.22 -3.47
N CYS A 39 3.47 -13.96 -3.09
CA CYS A 39 4.38 -13.00 -3.67
C CYS A 39 5.78 -13.65 -3.71
N GLY A 40 6.22 -14.16 -4.86
CA GLY A 40 7.47 -14.91 -4.98
C GLY A 40 8.69 -14.12 -4.48
N GLU A 41 9.84 -14.78 -4.36
CA GLU A 41 11.06 -14.29 -3.66
C GLU A 41 11.54 -12.88 -4.05
N TRP A 42 11.15 -12.39 -5.23
CA TRP A 42 11.58 -11.11 -5.79
C TRP A 42 10.74 -9.91 -5.38
N LYS A 43 9.67 -10.11 -4.60
CA LYS A 43 8.77 -9.02 -4.19
C LYS A 43 8.55 -9.05 -2.68
N ALA A 44 8.69 -7.88 -2.06
CA ALA A 44 8.44 -7.73 -0.62
C ALA A 44 7.01 -8.12 -0.25
N THR A 45 6.89 -8.96 0.76
CA THR A 45 5.64 -9.36 1.42
C THR A 45 5.00 -8.19 2.15
N ALA A 46 3.71 -8.32 2.52
CA ALA A 46 3.04 -7.29 3.33
C ALA A 46 3.72 -7.09 4.70
N ALA A 47 4.26 -8.16 5.30
CA ALA A 47 4.99 -8.09 6.56
C ALA A 47 6.31 -7.30 6.43
N GLU A 48 7.10 -7.54 5.38
CA GLU A 48 8.35 -6.80 5.13
C GLU A 48 8.08 -5.31 4.86
N ILE A 49 7.02 -4.99 4.12
CA ILE A 49 6.58 -3.60 3.92
C ILE A 49 6.17 -2.98 5.27
N GLY A 50 5.44 -3.73 6.11
CA GLY A 50 5.06 -3.29 7.44
C GLY A 50 6.26 -2.98 8.35
N GLN A 51 7.31 -3.80 8.30
CA GLN A 51 8.55 -3.55 9.04
C GLN A 51 9.24 -2.26 8.58
N ASP A 52 9.32 -2.05 7.26
CA ASP A 52 9.88 -0.81 6.71
C ASP A 52 9.04 0.42 7.10
N LEU A 53 7.71 0.32 7.08
CA LEU A 53 6.82 1.41 7.52
C LEU A 53 6.95 1.69 9.02
N GLN A 54 7.14 0.65 9.83
CA GLN A 54 7.37 0.80 11.27
C GLN A 54 8.70 1.52 11.55
N LEU A 55 9.78 1.20 10.83
CA LEU A 55 11.07 1.91 10.92
C LEU A 55 10.96 3.38 10.51
N LEU A 56 10.05 3.70 9.59
CA LEU A 56 9.76 5.06 9.14
C LEU A 56 8.73 5.79 10.01
N GLU A 57 8.22 5.14 11.06
CA GLU A 57 7.18 5.67 11.95
C GLU A 57 5.91 6.10 11.19
N VAL A 58 5.56 5.34 10.14
CA VAL A 58 4.34 5.58 9.35
C VAL A 58 3.26 4.62 9.83
N PRO A 59 2.11 5.11 10.36
CA PRO A 59 1.00 4.25 10.73
C PRO A 59 0.47 3.47 9.53
N TYR A 60 0.21 2.17 9.73
CA TYR A 60 -0.32 1.29 8.69
C TYR A 60 -1.21 0.21 9.28
N THR A 61 -2.04 -0.38 8.43
CA THR A 61 -2.80 -1.60 8.73
C THR A 61 -2.56 -2.63 7.63
N ILE A 62 -2.51 -3.90 8.00
CA ILE A 62 -2.47 -5.00 7.04
C ILE A 62 -3.82 -5.70 7.12
N VAL A 63 -4.47 -5.87 5.98
CA VAL A 63 -5.76 -6.55 5.89
C VAL A 63 -5.72 -7.59 4.79
N THR A 64 -6.34 -8.73 5.04
CA THR A 64 -6.57 -9.72 3.98
C THR A 64 -7.66 -9.20 3.06
N ALA A 65 -7.38 -9.20 1.77
CA ALA A 65 -8.27 -8.71 0.74
C ALA A 65 -8.32 -9.72 -0.42
N PHE A 66 -9.33 -9.59 -1.27
CA PHE A 66 -9.55 -10.47 -2.42
C PHE A 66 -9.69 -9.64 -3.68
N ARG A 67 -8.91 -9.94 -4.72
CA ARG A 67 -8.98 -9.27 -6.03
C ARG A 67 -9.47 -10.23 -7.11
N PHE A 68 -10.10 -9.68 -8.14
CA PHE A 68 -10.52 -10.46 -9.30
C PHE A 68 -9.32 -11.16 -9.99
N PRO A 69 -9.55 -12.30 -10.65
CA PRO A 69 -8.56 -12.91 -11.53
C PRO A 69 -8.10 -11.92 -12.60
N LEU A 70 -6.81 -11.96 -12.98
CA LEU A 70 -6.26 -11.06 -14.02
C LEU A 70 -6.80 -11.36 -15.42
N ALA A 71 -7.36 -12.55 -15.64
CA ALA A 71 -8.00 -12.92 -16.89
C ALA A 71 -9.52 -12.76 -16.76
N SER A 72 -10.17 -12.39 -17.87
CA SER A 72 -11.63 -12.20 -18.02
C SER A 72 -12.49 -13.45 -17.76
N SER A 73 -11.95 -14.47 -17.10
CA SER A 73 -12.72 -15.63 -16.68
C SER A 73 -13.38 -15.35 -15.33
N TYR A 74 -14.66 -15.01 -15.37
CA TYR A 74 -15.55 -14.97 -14.20
C TYR A 74 -15.64 -16.31 -13.44
N ASN A 75 -15.10 -17.40 -14.02
CA ASN A 75 -15.08 -18.74 -13.44
C ASN A 75 -13.80 -19.09 -12.65
N LYS A 76 -12.85 -18.14 -12.46
CA LYS A 76 -11.65 -18.38 -11.64
C LYS A 76 -11.84 -17.86 -10.23
N ALA A 77 -11.29 -18.61 -9.26
CA ALA A 77 -11.27 -18.21 -7.86
C ALA A 77 -10.61 -16.83 -7.68
N MET A 78 -11.16 -16.04 -6.75
CA MET A 78 -10.58 -14.74 -6.39
C MET A 78 -9.15 -14.91 -5.90
N ARG A 79 -8.30 -13.94 -6.21
CA ARG A 79 -6.92 -13.90 -5.73
C ARG A 79 -6.92 -13.37 -4.31
N GLN A 80 -6.61 -14.23 -3.36
CA GLN A 80 -6.36 -13.83 -1.99
C GLN A 80 -4.98 -13.17 -1.87
N GLY A 81 -4.91 -12.12 -1.08
CA GLY A 81 -3.68 -11.41 -0.78
C GLY A 81 -3.87 -10.52 0.43
N ASP A 82 -2.78 -9.88 0.83
CA ASP A 82 -2.75 -8.89 1.87
C ASP A 82 -2.60 -7.51 1.25
N GLU A 83 -3.30 -6.55 1.82
CA GLU A 83 -3.19 -5.15 1.46
C GLU A 83 -2.65 -4.37 2.64
N VAL A 84 -1.53 -3.69 2.43
CA VAL A 84 -1.01 -2.72 3.38
C VAL A 84 -1.67 -1.38 3.09
N ARG A 85 -2.37 -0.83 4.07
CA ARG A 85 -3.11 0.43 3.96
C ARG A 85 -2.52 1.49 4.87
N ILE A 86 -2.36 2.68 4.33
CA ILE A 86 -2.06 3.90 5.09
C ILE A 86 -3.26 4.82 4.90
N VAL A 87 -3.91 5.18 5.99
CA VAL A 87 -5.10 6.04 5.96
C VAL A 87 -4.71 7.44 5.48
N ARG A 88 -5.62 8.13 4.79
CA ARG A 88 -5.37 9.45 4.20
C ARG A 88 -4.74 10.45 5.18
N ASN A 89 -5.22 10.50 6.42
CA ASN A 89 -4.70 11.40 7.45
C ASN A 89 -3.23 11.09 7.81
N ASP A 90 -2.86 9.80 7.75
CA ASP A 90 -1.52 9.31 8.10
C ASP A 90 -0.53 9.44 6.92
N LEU A 91 -0.99 9.76 5.70
CA LEU A 91 -0.11 9.96 4.54
C LEU A 91 0.88 11.10 4.75
N THR A 92 0.57 12.06 5.64
CA THR A 92 1.49 13.12 6.02
C THR A 92 2.80 12.58 6.62
N HIS A 93 2.73 11.47 7.37
CA HIS A 93 3.91 10.77 7.90
C HIS A 93 4.76 10.19 6.76
N LEU A 94 4.12 9.67 5.72
CA LEU A 94 4.82 9.16 4.54
C LEU A 94 5.41 10.29 3.66
N VAL A 95 4.73 11.43 3.55
CA VAL A 95 5.21 12.61 2.80
C VAL A 95 6.53 13.15 3.35
N ARG A 96 6.78 13.03 4.66
CA ARG A 96 8.10 13.34 5.27
C ARG A 96 9.24 12.60 4.58
N TRP A 97 9.01 11.36 4.17
CA TRP A 97 9.99 10.46 3.55
C TRP A 97 9.94 10.45 2.02
N MET A 98 8.78 10.80 1.46
CA MET A 98 8.52 10.89 0.01
C MET A 98 7.78 12.20 -0.34
N PRO A 99 8.49 13.35 -0.39
CA PRO A 99 7.84 14.65 -0.61
C PRO A 99 7.05 14.75 -1.92
N SER A 100 7.47 14.01 -2.95
CA SER A 100 6.76 13.97 -4.24
C SER A 100 5.34 13.41 -4.14
N LEU A 101 5.00 12.68 -3.06
CA LEU A 101 3.66 12.16 -2.85
C LEU A 101 2.65 13.27 -2.52
N LYS A 102 3.12 14.44 -2.05
CA LYS A 102 2.26 15.55 -1.63
C LYS A 102 1.36 16.05 -2.76
N GLU A 103 1.90 16.19 -3.96
CA GLU A 103 1.14 16.62 -5.15
C GLU A 103 0.09 15.57 -5.50
N SER A 104 0.47 14.30 -5.58
CA SER A 104 -0.43 13.19 -5.90
C SER A 104 -1.58 13.03 -4.90
N ILE A 105 -1.40 13.40 -3.63
CA ILE A 105 -2.48 13.40 -2.62
C ILE A 105 -3.45 14.56 -2.85
N GLY A 106 -2.94 15.72 -3.26
CA GLY A 106 -3.75 16.90 -3.58
C GLY A 106 -4.59 16.71 -4.85
N ASP A 107 -4.10 15.91 -5.79
CA ASP A 107 -4.75 15.64 -7.07
C ASP A 107 -5.85 14.56 -7.00
N ILE A 108 -6.08 13.94 -5.83
CA ILE A 108 -7.12 12.91 -5.68
C ILE A 108 -8.50 13.56 -5.82
N PRO A 109 -9.31 13.18 -6.84
CA PRO A 109 -10.66 13.70 -6.99
C PRO A 109 -11.56 13.36 -5.80
N GLU A 110 -12.48 14.24 -5.44
CA GLU A 110 -13.43 14.02 -4.32
C GLU A 110 -14.35 12.81 -4.55
N ASP A 111 -14.60 12.46 -5.82
CA ASP A 111 -15.41 11.32 -6.26
C ASP A 111 -14.59 10.02 -6.43
N CYS A 112 -13.31 10.03 -6.10
CA CYS A 112 -12.48 8.83 -6.15
C CYS A 112 -13.06 7.75 -5.21
N PRO A 113 -13.19 6.48 -5.65
CA PRO A 113 -13.64 5.42 -4.76
C PRO A 113 -12.63 5.25 -3.61
N GLY A 114 -13.13 4.96 -2.40
CA GLY A 114 -12.29 4.66 -1.22
C GLY A 114 -11.87 3.18 -1.15
N TRP A 115 -11.79 2.62 0.06
CA TRP A 115 -11.61 1.19 0.35
C TRP A 115 -12.79 0.32 -0.10
N ALA A 116 -13.63 0.79 -1.01
CA ALA A 116 -14.76 0.05 -1.52
C ALA A 116 -14.26 -1.17 -2.30
N PHE A 117 -14.03 -2.27 -1.59
CA PHE A 117 -14.16 -3.59 -2.15
C PHE A 117 -15.62 -3.71 -2.58
N PRO A 118 -15.93 -4.08 -3.82
CA PRO A 118 -17.12 -4.87 -4.06
C PRO A 118 -16.91 -6.21 -3.36
N CYS A 119 -17.01 -6.23 -2.03
CA CYS A 119 -17.20 -7.45 -1.27
C CYS A 119 -18.68 -7.77 -1.41
N SER A 120 -18.99 -8.73 -2.27
CA SER A 120 -19.95 -9.72 -1.83
C SER A 120 -19.26 -11.05 -2.01
N SER A 121 -19.00 -11.75 -0.90
CA SER A 121 -18.94 -13.22 -0.91
C SER A 121 -19.99 -13.76 -1.88
N PRO A 122 -19.77 -14.86 -2.60
CA PRO A 122 -20.90 -15.56 -3.17
C PRO A 122 -21.88 -15.80 -2.02
N ALA A 123 -23.13 -15.36 -2.20
CA ALA A 123 -24.20 -15.62 -1.25
C ALA A 123 -24.23 -17.14 -0.92
N PRO A 124 -24.62 -17.52 0.31
CA PRO A 124 -24.72 -18.93 0.69
C PRO A 124 -25.64 -19.73 -0.24
#